data_AF-A0A6A0GRN1-F1
#
_entry.id   AF-A0A6A0GRN1-F1
#
_cell.length_a   1.000
_cell.length_b   1.000
_cell.length_c   1.000
_cell.angle_alpha   90.00
_cell.angle_beta   90.00
_cell.angle_gamma   90.00
#
_symmetry.space_group_name_H-M   'P 1'
#
loop_
_entity.id
_entity.type
_entity.pdbx_description
1 polymer ?
#
loop_
_entity_poly.entity_id
_entity_poly.type
_entity_poly.pdbx_seq_one_letter_code
_entity_poly.pdbx_strand_id
1 'polypeptide(L)'
;MIDDDLAPHKAYDFLNQKADAEKPGAGQNYCIHCGIYFINIETLELHLRTRKHKKRVRELQLEPHTQDEADRAAGMGNFLMPEERIVRDLQIGDQVRDQGYIAEQDEEKMEEIKRNMSTDEPKRKKRKTSMFIEVKSKAAAITL
;
A
#
# COMPACT_ATOMS: atom_id res chain seq x y z
N MET A 1 14.65 2.78 -15.32
CA MET A 1 14.81 1.52 -14.55
C MET A 1 14.01 1.66 -13.26
N ILE A 2 13.42 0.61 -12.69
CA ILE A 2 12.63 0.75 -11.44
C ILE A 2 13.52 1.27 -10.28
N ASP A 3 14.81 0.98 -10.33
CA ASP A 3 15.81 1.51 -9.41
C ASP A 3 15.94 3.04 -9.44
N ASP A 4 15.71 3.66 -10.60
CA ASP A 4 15.69 5.12 -10.71
C ASP A 4 14.48 5.71 -9.99
N ASP A 5 13.36 4.99 -10.00
CA ASP A 5 12.09 5.42 -9.40
C ASP A 5 12.11 5.28 -7.88
N LEU A 6 12.99 4.44 -7.35
CA LEU A 6 13.23 4.30 -5.90
C LEU A 6 13.99 5.50 -5.30
N ALA A 7 14.52 6.41 -6.14
CA ALA A 7 15.12 7.65 -5.66
C ALA A 7 14.09 8.47 -4.85
N PRO A 8 14.47 9.09 -3.72
CA PRO A 8 13.53 9.63 -2.75
C PRO A 8 12.60 10.71 -3.32
N HIS A 9 13.09 11.54 -4.25
CA HIS A 9 12.27 12.57 -4.91
C HIS A 9 11.18 11.95 -5.79
N LYS A 10 11.56 11.02 -6.66
CA LYS A 10 10.60 10.36 -7.55
C LYS A 10 9.64 9.49 -6.76
N ALA A 11 10.12 8.80 -5.73
CA ALA A 11 9.28 8.00 -4.86
C ALA A 11 8.18 8.85 -4.21
N TYR A 12 8.51 10.07 -3.76
CA TYR A 12 7.51 11.01 -3.25
C TYR A 12 6.47 11.39 -4.32
N ASP A 13 6.92 11.70 -5.54
CA ASP A 13 6.03 12.05 -6.65
C ASP A 13 5.11 10.89 -7.03
N PHE A 14 5.60 9.65 -6.99
CA PHE A 14 4.82 8.44 -7.27
C PHE A 14 3.82 8.08 -6.17
N LEU A 15 4.12 8.44 -4.91
CA LEU A 15 3.22 8.20 -3.78
C LEU A 15 2.13 9.27 -3.66
N ASN A 16 2.38 10.48 -4.18
CA ASN A 16 1.47 11.63 -4.10
C ASN A 16 0.96 12.07 -5.47
N GLN A 17 0.65 11.11 -6.35
CA GLN A 17 0.15 11.41 -7.68
C GLN A 17 -1.25 12.04 -7.61
N LYS A 18 -1.50 13.01 -8.50
CA LYS A 18 -2.85 13.54 -8.72
C LYS A 18 -3.77 12.46 -9.27
N ALA A 19 -5.07 12.57 -8.98
CA ALA A 19 -6.06 11.67 -9.53
C ALA A 19 -6.08 11.71 -11.06
N ASP A 20 -5.82 10.56 -11.70
CA ASP A 20 -5.75 10.41 -13.15
C ASP A 20 -6.72 9.31 -13.59
N ALA A 21 -7.79 9.72 -14.28
CA ALA A 21 -8.88 8.83 -14.71
C ALA A 21 -8.48 7.81 -15.77
N GLU A 22 -7.36 8.00 -16.48
CA GLU A 22 -6.87 7.01 -17.46
C GLU A 22 -6.23 5.79 -16.78
N LYS A 23 -5.83 5.93 -15.51
CA LYS A 23 -5.17 4.89 -14.74
C LYS A 23 -6.14 4.17 -13.81
N PRO A 24 -5.96 2.86 -13.58
CA PRO A 24 -6.81 2.13 -12.64
C PRO A 24 -6.66 2.70 -11.22
N GLY A 25 -7.78 2.77 -10.50
CA GLY A 25 -7.81 3.39 -9.17
C GLY A 25 -7.45 4.87 -9.16
N ALA A 26 -7.71 5.58 -10.28
CA ALA A 26 -7.37 6.98 -10.47
C ALA A 26 -5.88 7.30 -10.24
N GLY A 27 -4.98 6.33 -10.44
CA GLY A 27 -3.54 6.49 -10.20
C GLY A 27 -3.14 6.53 -8.72
N GLN A 28 -4.08 6.39 -7.78
CA GLN A 28 -3.82 6.55 -6.34
C GLN A 28 -3.20 5.30 -5.69
N ASN A 29 -3.55 4.10 -6.16
CA ASN A 29 -3.09 2.85 -5.54
C ASN A 29 -1.91 2.26 -6.34
N TYR A 30 -0.70 2.75 -6.10
CA TYR A 30 0.48 2.40 -6.90
C TYR A 30 1.60 1.70 -6.10
N CYS A 31 2.06 0.54 -6.58
CA CYS A 31 3.22 -0.13 -5.99
C CYS A 31 4.51 0.25 -6.73
N ILE A 32 5.40 1.01 -6.08
CA ILE A 32 6.65 1.49 -6.69
C ILE A 32 7.63 0.36 -7.04
N HIS A 33 7.71 -0.68 -6.20
CA HIS A 33 8.64 -1.80 -6.42
C HIS A 33 8.27 -2.65 -7.64
N CYS A 34 6.97 -2.73 -7.95
CA CYS A 34 6.44 -3.57 -9.03
C CYS A 34 6.06 -2.76 -10.27
N GLY A 35 5.87 -1.45 -10.17
CA GLY A 35 5.45 -0.60 -11.29
C GLY A 35 4.00 -0.85 -11.73
N ILE A 36 3.11 -1.20 -10.79
CA ILE A 36 1.73 -1.61 -11.09
C ILE A 36 0.74 -0.73 -10.32
N TYR A 37 -0.30 -0.29 -11.03
CA TYR A 37 -1.46 0.40 -10.47
C TYR A 37 -2.59 -0.60 -10.14
N PHE A 38 -3.26 -0.36 -9.03
CA PHE A 38 -4.36 -1.18 -8.52
C PHE A 38 -5.66 -0.38 -8.47
N ILE A 39 -6.79 -1.10 -8.53
CA ILE A 39 -8.11 -0.46 -8.52
C ILE A 39 -8.48 -0.01 -7.10
N ASN A 40 -8.23 -0.87 -6.10
CA ASN A 40 -8.63 -0.66 -4.70
C ASN A 40 -7.44 -0.80 -3.75
N ILE A 41 -7.53 -0.19 -2.56
CA ILE A 41 -6.53 -0.35 -1.50
C ILE A 41 -6.40 -1.81 -1.07
N GLU A 42 -7.53 -2.52 -0.89
CA GLU A 42 -7.53 -3.94 -0.49
C GLU A 42 -6.70 -4.81 -1.44
N THR A 43 -6.79 -4.54 -2.76
CA THR A 43 -6.01 -5.27 -3.77
C THR A 43 -4.52 -4.97 -3.70
N LEU A 44 -4.16 -3.73 -3.36
CA LEU A 44 -2.78 -3.36 -3.09
C LEU A 44 -2.27 -4.05 -1.81
N GLU A 45 -3.05 -4.10 -0.73
CA GLU A 45 -2.63 -4.80 0.50
C GLU A 45 -2.35 -6.28 0.25
N LEU A 46 -3.24 -6.92 -0.50
CA LEU A 46 -3.07 -8.31 -0.89
C LEU A 46 -1.80 -8.47 -1.74
N HIS A 47 -1.55 -7.55 -2.69
CA HIS A 47 -0.33 -7.53 -3.48
C HIS A 47 0.94 -7.48 -2.62
N LEU A 48 1.03 -6.56 -1.67
CA LEU A 48 2.19 -6.39 -0.78
C LEU A 48 2.49 -7.67 0.03
N ARG A 49 1.46 -8.43 0.40
CA ARG A 49 1.60 -9.70 1.13
C ARG A 49 2.06 -10.87 0.25
N THR A 50 1.93 -10.76 -1.07
CA THR A 50 2.25 -11.86 -1.99
C THR A 50 3.73 -12.20 -2.03
N ARG A 51 4.04 -13.46 -2.37
CA ARG A 51 5.43 -13.92 -2.56
C ARG A 51 6.15 -13.19 -3.69
N LYS A 52 5.42 -12.82 -4.76
CA LYS A 52 5.99 -12.11 -5.91
C LYS A 52 6.54 -10.74 -5.49
N HIS A 53 5.75 -9.99 -4.73
CA HIS A 53 6.17 -8.70 -4.20
C HIS A 53 7.42 -8.83 -3.30
N LYS A 54 7.36 -9.71 -2.29
CA LYS A 54 8.47 -9.94 -1.36
C LYS A 54 9.75 -10.40 -2.06
N LYS A 55 9.63 -11.20 -3.13
CA LYS A 55 10.77 -11.60 -3.95
C LYS A 55 11.38 -10.39 -4.65
N ARG A 56 10.54 -9.52 -5.24
CA ARG A 56 10.99 -8.33 -5.93
C ARG A 56 11.69 -7.32 -5.02
N VAL A 57 11.18 -7.13 -3.79
CA VAL A 57 11.88 -6.26 -2.83
C VAL A 57 13.27 -6.79 -2.50
N ARG A 58 13.43 -8.11 -2.33
CA ARG A 58 14.76 -8.72 -2.13
C ARG A 58 15.67 -8.58 -3.35
N GLU A 59 15.13 -8.66 -4.57
CA GLU A 59 15.91 -8.43 -5.79
C GLU A 59 16.41 -6.97 -5.86
N LEU A 60 15.57 -6.00 -5.46
CA LEU A 60 15.92 -4.57 -5.40
C LEU A 60 16.90 -4.22 -4.26
N GLN A 61 17.12 -5.12 -3.30
CA GLN A 61 18.14 -4.94 -2.26
C GLN A 61 19.56 -5.16 -2.82
N LEU A 62 19.71 -5.87 -3.93
CA LEU A 62 21.00 -5.99 -4.59
C LEU A 62 21.22 -4.77 -5.49
N GLU A 63 22.46 -4.30 -5.58
CA GLU A 63 22.83 -3.27 -6.54
C GLU A 63 22.42 -3.69 -7.96
N PRO A 64 21.83 -2.80 -8.76
CA PRO A 64 21.45 -3.15 -10.11
C PRO A 64 22.66 -3.47 -10.96
N HIS A 65 22.51 -4.45 -11.84
CA HIS A 65 23.56 -4.86 -12.76
C HIS A 65 23.97 -3.69 -13.68
N THR A 66 25.25 -3.33 -13.65
CA THR A 66 25.83 -2.26 -14.46
C THR A 66 26.68 -2.81 -15.60
N GLN A 67 26.88 -2.03 -16.66
CA GLN A 67 27.73 -2.44 -17.79
C GLN A 67 29.18 -2.68 -17.33
N ASP A 68 29.69 -1.86 -16.42
CA ASP A 68 31.03 -2.02 -15.85
C ASP A 68 31.18 -3.37 -15.13
N GLU A 69 30.11 -3.89 -14.52
CA GLU A 69 30.10 -5.22 -13.91
C GLU A 69 30.22 -6.34 -14.96
N ALA A 70 29.53 -6.20 -16.09
CA ALA A 70 29.65 -7.14 -17.21
C ALA A 70 31.06 -7.13 -17.81
N ASP A 71 31.66 -5.95 -17.99
CA ASP A 71 33.02 -5.80 -18.52
C ASP A 71 34.05 -6.44 -17.57
N ARG A 72 33.89 -6.24 -16.25
CA ARG A 72 34.70 -6.94 -15.23
C ARG A 72 34.57 -8.46 -15.31
N ALA A 73 33.35 -8.97 -15.48
CA ALA A 73 33.10 -10.41 -15.64
C ALA A 73 33.72 -10.99 -16.92
N ALA A 74 33.85 -10.18 -17.98
CA ALA A 74 34.55 -10.52 -19.21
C ALA A 74 36.09 -10.46 -19.09
N GLY A 75 36.63 -10.14 -17.90
CA GLY A 75 38.07 -10.02 -17.65
C GLY A 75 38.63 -8.61 -17.86
N MET A 76 37.78 -7.61 -18.10
CA MET A 76 38.14 -6.21 -18.23
C MET A 76 37.97 -5.48 -16.89
N GLY A 77 38.80 -5.82 -15.89
CA GLY A 77 38.83 -5.13 -14.59
C GLY A 77 39.02 -6.05 -13.39
N ASN A 78 38.88 -5.49 -12.19
CA ASN A 78 39.03 -6.23 -10.93
C ASN A 78 37.67 -6.66 -10.36
N PHE A 79 37.58 -7.85 -9.78
CA PHE A 79 36.35 -8.34 -9.14
C PHE A 79 36.01 -7.51 -7.89
N LEU A 80 34.75 -7.07 -7.79
CA LEU A 80 34.19 -6.40 -6.63
C LEU A 80 32.98 -7.20 -6.15
N MET A 81 32.82 -7.32 -4.84
CA MET A 81 31.62 -7.94 -4.28
C MET A 81 30.44 -6.96 -4.36
N PRO A 82 29.22 -7.43 -4.74
CA PRO A 82 28.04 -6.58 -4.75
C PRO A 82 27.71 -6.04 -3.36
N GLU A 83 27.31 -4.77 -3.29
CA GLU A 83 26.85 -4.15 -2.05
C GLU A 83 25.33 -4.36 -1.86
N GLU A 84 24.91 -4.63 -0.62
CA GLU A 84 23.51 -4.76 -0.26
C GLU A 84 22.92 -3.40 0.14
N ARG A 85 21.81 -3.02 -0.49
CA ARG A 85 21.01 -1.83 -0.19
C ARG A 85 19.82 -2.19 0.70
N ILE A 86 19.54 -1.35 1.69
CA ILE A 86 18.33 -1.46 2.51
C ILE A 86 17.14 -0.85 1.74
N VAL A 87 16.27 -1.70 1.21
CA VAL A 87 14.97 -1.30 0.65
C VAL A 87 13.88 -1.57 1.69
N ARG A 88 13.12 -0.54 2.06
CA ARG A 88 11.94 -0.69 2.93
C ARG A 88 10.74 -1.16 2.10
N ASP A 89 9.97 -2.08 2.65
CA ASP A 89 8.66 -2.46 2.11
C ASP A 89 7.70 -1.28 2.22
N LEU A 90 6.94 -1.02 1.15
CA LEU A 90 5.89 0.00 1.14
C LEU A 90 4.75 -0.38 2.09
N GLN A 91 4.34 0.54 2.96
CA GLN A 91 3.15 0.39 3.80
C GLN A 91 1.97 1.16 3.21
N ILE A 92 0.75 0.71 3.51
CA ILE A 92 -0.48 1.36 3.01
C ILE A 92 -0.60 2.81 3.51
N GLY A 93 -0.07 3.08 4.70
CA GLY A 93 -0.05 4.43 5.28
C GLY A 93 0.89 5.40 4.57
N ASP A 94 1.77 4.92 3.68
CA ASP A 94 2.73 5.76 2.96
C ASP A 94 2.11 6.44 1.73
N GLN A 95 0.96 5.95 1.25
CA GLN A 95 0.24 6.54 0.12
C GLN A 95 -0.75 7.60 0.60
N VAL A 96 -0.43 8.86 0.34
CA VAL A 96 -1.34 9.98 0.62
C VAL A 96 -2.29 10.10 -0.58
N ARG A 97 -3.57 9.76 -0.37
CA ARG A 97 -4.58 9.99 -1.40
C ARG A 97 -4.81 11.50 -1.56
N ASP A 98 -5.01 11.95 -2.79
CA ASP A 98 -5.26 13.37 -3.07
C ASP A 98 -6.43 13.90 -2.21
N GLN A 99 -6.21 15.00 -1.49
CA GLN A 99 -7.20 15.60 -0.58
C GLN A 99 -8.45 16.05 -1.32
N GLY A 100 -8.33 16.46 -2.59
CA GLY A 100 -9.47 16.82 -3.42
C GLY A 100 -10.40 15.64 -3.69
N TYR A 101 -9.84 14.46 -3.98
CA TYR A 101 -10.61 13.24 -4.23
C TYR A 101 -11.24 12.66 -2.96
N ILE A 102 -10.57 12.77 -1.81
CA ILE A 102 -11.13 12.36 -0.51
C ILE A 102 -12.33 13.23 -0.15
N ALA A 103 -12.24 14.55 -0.33
CA ALA A 103 -13.32 15.48 -0.02
C ALA A 103 -14.60 15.17 -0.82
N GLU A 104 -14.47 14.92 -2.13
CA GLU A 104 -15.59 14.55 -2.99
C GLU A 104 -16.26 13.24 -2.53
N GLN A 105 -15.50 12.19 -2.22
CA GLN A 105 -16.06 10.93 -1.75
C GLN A 105 -16.73 11.02 -0.37
N ASP A 106 -16.21 11.87 0.51
CA ASP A 106 -16.79 12.07 1.83
C ASP A 106 -18.10 12.86 1.72
N GLU A 107 -18.19 13.87 0.86
CA GLU A 107 -19.44 14.59 0.59
C GLU A 107 -20.53 13.68 0.02
N GLU A 108 -20.22 12.85 -0.99
CA GLU A 108 -21.16 11.89 -1.58
C GLU A 108 -21.69 10.87 -0.56
N LYS A 109 -20.80 10.31 0.28
CA LYS A 109 -21.18 9.39 1.36
C LYS A 109 -22.02 10.09 2.43
N MET A 110 -21.69 11.35 2.76
CA MET A 110 -22.48 12.14 3.69
C MET A 110 -23.88 12.42 3.14
N GLU A 111 -24.01 12.68 1.84
CA GLU A 111 -25.31 12.84 1.18
C GLU A 111 -26.12 11.55 1.12
N GLU A 112 -25.49 10.40 0.87
CA GLU A 112 -26.15 9.10 0.96
C GLU A 112 -26.63 8.82 2.39
N ILE A 113 -25.84 9.12 3.42
CA ILE A 113 -26.25 9.01 4.82
C ILE A 113 -27.47 9.91 5.08
N LYS A 114 -27.44 11.17 4.63
CA LYS A 114 -28.58 12.11 4.75
C LYS A 114 -29.83 11.60 4.02
N ARG A 115 -29.69 11.06 2.81
CA ARG A 115 -30.78 10.46 2.03
C ARG A 115 -31.38 9.25 2.74
N ASN A 116 -30.53 8.35 3.25
CA ASN A 116 -30.96 7.18 4.02
C ASN A 116 -31.60 7.55 5.37
N MET A 117 -31.28 8.72 5.92
CA MET A 117 -31.91 9.28 7.13
C MET A 117 -33.27 9.94 6.83
N SER A 118 -33.56 10.28 5.57
CA SER A 118 -34.82 10.93 5.14
C SER A 118 -35.90 9.95 4.66
N THR A 119 -35.55 8.68 4.42
CA THR A 119 -36.51 7.62 4.08
C THR A 119 -36.86 6.83 5.34
N ASP A 120 -38.03 7.11 5.91
CA ASP A 120 -38.59 6.41 7.08
C ASP A 120 -39.10 4.98 6.72
N GLU A 121 -38.23 4.11 6.22
CA GLU A 121 -38.47 2.67 6.20
C GLU A 121 -37.35 1.91 6.91
N PRO A 122 -37.64 1.25 8.06
CA PRO A 122 -36.63 0.48 8.78
C PRO A 122 -36.27 -0.80 8.00
N LYS A 123 -35.12 -0.81 7.30
CA LYS A 123 -34.53 -2.06 6.80
C LYS A 123 -34.01 -2.90 7.97
N ARG A 124 -34.91 -3.67 8.58
CA ARG A 124 -34.59 -4.74 9.53
C ARG A 124 -33.84 -5.85 8.79
N LYS A 125 -32.54 -6.06 9.06
CA LYS A 125 -31.88 -7.36 8.78
C LYS A 125 -30.72 -7.70 9.74
N LYS A 126 -31.10 -8.59 10.68
CA LYS A 126 -30.37 -9.69 11.33
C LYS A 126 -28.99 -9.40 11.95
N ARG A 127 -29.00 -9.17 13.27
CA ARG A 127 -27.92 -9.58 14.17
C ARG A 127 -27.59 -11.05 13.90
N LYS A 128 -26.36 -11.37 13.49
CA LYS A 128 -25.80 -12.71 13.71
C LYS A 128 -25.41 -12.79 15.19
N THR A 129 -26.23 -13.47 15.98
CA THR A 129 -25.91 -13.85 17.35
C THR A 129 -25.00 -15.09 17.34
N SER A 130 -23.86 -14.92 18.04
CA SER A 130 -23.05 -15.89 18.78
C SER A 130 -22.42 -17.09 18.06
N MET A 131 -21.13 -17.32 18.30
CA MET A 131 -20.65 -18.35 19.24
C MET A 131 -19.30 -17.90 19.86
N PHE A 132 -19.29 -17.56 21.16
CA PHE A 132 -18.57 -18.23 22.27
C PHE A 132 -17.03 -18.29 22.09
N ILE A 133 -16.20 -17.90 23.07
CA ILE A 133 -16.13 -18.44 24.44
C ILE A 133 -15.62 -17.41 25.47
N GLU A 134 -16.39 -17.36 26.56
CA GLU A 134 -16.14 -17.17 28.00
C GLU A 134 -15.27 -16.06 28.61
N VAL A 135 -15.94 -15.40 29.55
CA VAL A 135 -15.46 -14.55 30.64
C VAL A 135 -14.88 -15.41 31.77
N LYS A 136 -13.73 -15.00 32.32
CA LYS A 136 -13.50 -15.15 33.76
C LYS A 136 -13.31 -13.77 34.38
N SER A 137 -14.32 -13.39 35.15
CA SER A 137 -14.30 -12.27 36.06
C SER A 137 -13.40 -12.60 37.25
N LYS A 138 -12.62 -11.62 37.70
CA LYS A 138 -12.54 -11.28 39.12
C LYS A 138 -12.55 -9.77 39.23
N ALA A 139 -13.70 -9.25 39.63
CA ALA A 139 -13.79 -7.93 40.21
C ALA A 139 -13.02 -7.94 41.53
N ALA A 140 -12.18 -6.92 41.73
CA ALA A 140 -12.14 -6.16 42.97
C ALA A 140 -11.19 -4.97 42.74
N ALA A 141 -11.79 -3.78 42.61
CA ALA A 141 -11.08 -2.56 42.90
C ALA A 141 -10.61 -2.61 44.37
N ILE A 142 -9.33 -2.33 44.61
CA ILE A 142 -8.89 -1.69 45.83
C ILE A 142 -7.85 -0.64 45.43
N THR A 143 -8.33 0.57 45.22
CA THR A 143 -7.60 1.79 45.55
C THR A 143 -7.65 1.95 47.07
N LEU A 144 -6.48 1.92 47.70
CA LEU A 144 -6.00 2.86 48.73
C LEU A 144 -4.50 2.66 48.86
#